data_AF-G0NEI9-F1
#
_entry.id   AF-G0NEI9-F1
#
_cell.length_a   1.000
_cell.length_b   1.000
_cell.length_c   1.000
_cell.angle_alpha   90.00
_cell.angle_beta   90.00
_cell.angle_gamma   90.00
#
_symmetry.space_group_name_H-M   'P 1'
#
loop_
_entity.id
_entity.type
_entity.pdbx_description
1 polymer ?
#
loop_
_entity_poly.entity_id
_entity_poly.type
_entity_poly.pdbx_seq_one_letter_code
_entity_poly.pdbx_strand_id
1 'polypeptide(L)'
;MPDNSCPELFTDVDMKVPNTDVAWKKSGRRWTLMKCMDGWELFQRPGDIFVCMKFFQTEFGANRSTAQNTCTKNEAKLSGVANRKKSEWMEKQAEYLNTGAWDGAWLDGVRSCDASEPNCHNYIWSDGFTSGNDAFGGNLWSPNHTATVQSCLTALSILSGYQRLNAVSCEKYDRAVGVICGYQLK
;
A
#
# COMPACT_ATOMS: atom_id res chain seq x y z
N MET A 1 48.47 -3.89 -13.03
CA MET A 1 47.82 -3.10 -11.96
C MET A 1 46.53 -2.56 -12.52
N PRO A 2 45.42 -2.57 -11.78
CA PRO A 2 44.23 -1.81 -12.20
C PRO A 2 44.65 -0.34 -12.27
N ASP A 3 44.25 0.37 -13.33
CA ASP A 3 44.53 1.80 -13.40
C ASP A 3 43.72 2.52 -12.30
N ASN A 4 44.31 3.56 -11.71
CA ASN A 4 43.68 4.37 -10.67
C ASN A 4 42.69 5.40 -11.27
N SER A 5 42.12 5.15 -12.45
CA SER A 5 41.08 6.00 -13.00
C SER A 5 39.73 5.54 -12.44
N CYS A 6 39.15 6.38 -11.57
CA CYS A 6 37.70 6.37 -11.45
C CYS A 6 37.15 6.71 -12.84
N PRO A 7 36.23 5.92 -13.40
CA PRO A 7 35.59 6.28 -14.66
C PRO A 7 34.97 7.66 -14.53
N GLU A 8 34.97 8.42 -15.64
CA GLU A 8 34.34 9.74 -15.71
C GLU A 8 32.99 9.72 -15.00
N LEU A 9 32.78 10.74 -14.15
CA LEU A 9 31.59 10.98 -13.34
C LEU A 9 30.35 10.40 -14.02
N PHE A 10 29.94 9.21 -13.56
CA PHE A 10 28.68 8.61 -13.94
C PHE A 10 27.56 9.49 -13.39
N THR A 11 27.13 10.45 -14.20
CA THR A 11 26.08 11.41 -13.83
C THR A 11 24.72 10.73 -13.74
N ASP A 12 24.54 9.62 -14.46
CA ASP A 12 23.29 8.86 -14.61
C ASP A 12 23.48 7.34 -14.42
N VAL A 13 24.09 6.92 -13.30
CA VAL A 13 24.10 5.49 -12.91
C VAL A 13 23.03 5.22 -11.87
N ASP A 14 22.04 4.43 -12.26
CA ASP A 14 21.10 3.78 -11.35
C ASP A 14 21.79 2.60 -10.66
N MET A 15 22.25 2.81 -9.43
CA MET A 15 22.76 1.73 -8.57
C MET A 15 21.59 0.82 -8.14
N LYS A 16 21.38 -0.29 -8.86
CA LYS A 16 20.46 -1.34 -8.46
C LYS A 16 21.14 -2.27 -7.47
N VAL A 17 20.76 -2.16 -6.20
CA VAL A 17 21.14 -3.15 -5.17
C VAL A 17 20.22 -4.37 -5.35
N PRO A 18 20.71 -5.62 -5.24
CA PRO A 18 19.88 -6.83 -5.36
C PRO A 18 18.75 -6.94 -4.30
N ASN A 19 18.80 -6.09 -3.28
CA ASN A 19 17.91 -6.08 -2.13
C ASN A 19 16.71 -5.16 -2.38
N THR A 20 15.50 -5.68 -2.15
CA THR A 20 14.23 -4.97 -2.39
C THR A 20 13.87 -3.96 -1.29
N ASP A 21 14.67 -3.88 -0.22
CA ASP A 21 14.47 -3.00 0.94
C ASP A 21 15.33 -1.71 0.89
N VAL A 22 16.07 -1.49 -0.21
CA VAL A 22 17.03 -0.39 -0.34
C VAL A 22 16.78 0.42 -1.62
N ALA A 23 16.85 1.74 -1.51
CA ALA A 23 16.93 2.66 -2.64
C ALA A 23 18.00 3.73 -2.41
N TRP A 24 18.40 4.42 -3.47
CA TRP A 24 19.30 5.56 -3.39
C TRP A 24 18.56 6.83 -3.80
N LYS A 25 18.63 7.87 -2.97
CA LYS A 25 18.05 9.19 -3.27
C LYS A 25 19.16 10.18 -3.61
N LYS A 26 19.14 10.74 -4.81
CA LYS A 26 20.09 11.78 -5.23
C LYS A 26 19.61 13.15 -4.74
N SER A 27 20.53 13.93 -4.15
CA SER A 27 20.32 15.32 -3.79
C SER A 27 21.55 16.14 -4.20
N GLY A 28 21.43 16.84 -5.32
CA GLY A 28 22.57 17.49 -5.99
C GLY A 28 23.64 16.48 -6.39
N ARG A 29 24.80 16.53 -5.73
CA ARG A 29 25.94 15.60 -5.94
C ARG A 29 26.04 14.50 -4.89
N ARG A 30 25.13 14.43 -3.93
CA ARG A 30 25.13 13.43 -2.85
C ARG A 30 24.07 12.36 -3.11
N TRP A 31 24.38 11.15 -2.68
CA TRP A 31 23.45 10.02 -2.68
C TRP A 31 23.20 9.59 -1.23
N THR A 32 21.92 9.46 -0.87
CA THR A 32 21.50 8.95 0.44
C THR A 32 20.97 7.53 0.27
N LEU A 33 21.46 6.62 1.09
CA LEU A 33 20.92 5.27 1.20
C LEU A 33 19.60 5.31 1.97
N MET A 34 18.52 4.93 1.32
CA MET A 34 17.19 4.76 1.92
C MET A 34 16.99 3.28 2.19
N LYS A 35 16.85 2.88 3.46
CA LYS A 35 16.64 1.49 3.85
C LYS A 35 15.45 1.38 4.81
N CYS A 36 14.62 0.36 4.62
CA CYS A 36 13.58 0.00 5.56
C CYS A 36 14.10 -0.75 6.80
N MET A 37 13.35 -0.68 7.90
CA MET A 37 13.48 -1.63 9.00
C MET A 37 13.40 -3.08 8.49
N ASP A 38 14.08 -4.00 9.16
CA ASP A 38 14.17 -5.38 8.68
C ASP A 38 12.79 -6.05 8.54
N GLY A 39 12.59 -6.74 7.43
CA GLY A 39 11.33 -7.40 7.08
C GLY A 39 10.22 -6.44 6.61
N TRP A 40 10.53 -5.17 6.38
CA TRP A 40 9.67 -4.25 5.63
C TRP A 40 10.18 -4.10 4.20
N GLU A 41 9.28 -3.95 3.25
CA GLU A 41 9.63 -3.83 1.84
C GLU A 41 9.50 -2.36 1.39
N LEU A 42 10.40 -1.92 0.50
CA LEU A 42 10.50 -0.53 0.09
C LEU A 42 9.67 -0.26 -1.17
N PHE A 43 8.88 0.82 -1.13
CA PHE A 43 7.98 1.24 -2.19
C PHE A 43 8.22 2.71 -2.52
N GLN A 44 8.69 2.99 -3.73
CA GLN A 44 8.66 4.36 -4.26
C GLN A 44 7.24 4.69 -4.74
N ARG A 45 6.77 5.88 -4.37
CA ARG A 45 5.51 6.49 -4.80
C ARG A 45 5.81 7.76 -5.63
N PRO A 46 4.83 8.31 -6.35
CA PRO A 46 4.99 9.58 -7.05
C PRO A 46 5.51 10.69 -6.14
N GLY A 47 6.35 11.59 -6.68
CA GLY A 47 6.93 12.72 -5.94
C GLY A 47 8.12 12.34 -5.04
N ASP A 48 8.87 11.29 -5.39
CA ASP A 48 10.05 10.82 -4.63
C ASP A 48 9.77 10.50 -3.15
N ILE A 49 8.56 10.03 -2.91
CA ILE A 49 8.11 9.53 -1.61
C ILE A 49 8.50 8.07 -1.50
N PHE A 50 9.36 7.75 -0.54
CA PHE A 50 9.78 6.39 -0.22
C PHE A 50 9.01 5.88 0.99
N VAL A 51 8.28 4.79 0.83
CA VAL A 51 7.43 4.19 1.87
C VAL A 51 7.85 2.76 2.11
N CYS A 52 8.06 2.41 3.36
CA CYS A 52 8.28 1.04 3.79
C CYS A 52 6.95 0.43 4.19
N MET A 53 6.63 -0.74 3.67
CA MET A 53 5.35 -1.40 3.88
C MET A 53 5.51 -2.84 4.35
N LYS A 54 4.58 -3.30 5.18
CA LYS A 54 4.57 -4.66 5.71
C LYS A 54 3.15 -5.12 5.97
N PHE A 55 2.89 -6.38 5.65
CA PHE A 55 1.68 -7.07 6.05
C PHE A 55 1.81 -7.61 7.47
N PHE A 56 0.78 -7.42 8.27
CA PHE A 56 0.64 -8.04 9.57
C PHE A 56 -0.64 -8.87 9.59
N GLN A 57 -0.49 -10.15 9.92
CA GLN A 57 -1.63 -11.01 10.22
C GLN A 57 -2.33 -10.50 11.47
N THR A 58 -3.66 -10.51 11.45
CA THR A 58 -4.50 -10.28 12.63
C THR A 58 -5.36 -11.50 12.89
N GLU A 59 -6.10 -11.50 14.00
CA GLU A 59 -7.23 -12.42 14.14
C GLU A 59 -8.19 -12.24 12.97
N PHE A 60 -8.77 -13.37 12.52
CA PHE A 60 -9.75 -13.35 11.45
C PHE A 60 -10.97 -12.51 11.85
N GLY A 61 -11.40 -11.63 10.96
CA GLY A 61 -12.50 -10.71 11.19
C GLY A 61 -12.17 -9.53 12.10
N ALA A 62 -10.89 -9.26 12.35
CA ALA A 62 -10.46 -8.06 13.06
C ALA A 62 -11.03 -6.80 12.40
N ASN A 63 -11.62 -5.92 13.22
CA ASN A 63 -12.15 -4.65 12.73
C ASN A 63 -11.04 -3.64 12.37
N ARG A 64 -11.42 -2.53 11.72
CA ARG A 64 -10.48 -1.51 11.28
C ARG A 64 -9.70 -0.84 12.41
N SER A 65 -10.32 -0.68 13.59
CA SER A 65 -9.64 -0.11 14.76
C SER A 65 -8.51 -1.01 15.25
N THR A 66 -8.74 -2.33 15.30
CA THR A 66 -7.70 -3.33 15.57
C THR A 66 -6.58 -3.24 14.54
N ALA A 67 -6.91 -3.12 13.25
CA ALA A 67 -5.91 -2.97 12.18
C ALA A 67 -5.07 -1.69 12.33
N GLN A 68 -5.70 -0.55 12.63
CA GLN A 68 -5.00 0.71 12.91
C GLN A 68 -4.08 0.58 14.13
N ASN A 69 -4.56 -0.03 15.22
CA ASN A 69 -3.76 -0.26 16.42
C ASN A 69 -2.56 -1.17 16.14
N THR A 70 -2.71 -2.19 15.30
CA THR A 70 -1.60 -3.05 14.85
C THR A 70 -0.53 -2.22 14.15
N CYS A 71 -0.89 -1.29 13.26
CA CYS A 71 0.09 -0.42 12.61
C CYS A 71 0.76 0.54 13.59
N THR A 72 -0.01 1.19 14.47
CA THR A 72 0.53 2.13 15.47
C THR A 72 1.52 1.45 16.40
N LYS A 73 1.26 0.21 16.84
CA LYS A 73 2.17 -0.59 17.66
C LYS A 73 3.49 -0.92 16.96
N ASN A 74 3.52 -0.89 15.63
CA ASN A 74 4.68 -1.13 14.81
C ASN A 74 5.25 0.18 14.21
N GLU A 75 5.00 1.32 14.87
CA GLU A 75 5.51 2.65 14.49
C GLU A 75 5.15 3.06 13.05
N ALA A 76 3.99 2.57 12.57
CA ALA A 76 3.50 2.76 11.23
C ALA A 76 2.04 3.21 11.25
N LYS A 77 1.50 3.50 10.07
CA LYS A 77 0.08 3.80 9.86
C LYS A 77 -0.54 2.74 8.97
N LEU A 78 -1.88 2.67 8.98
CA LEU A 78 -2.61 1.99 7.92
C LEU A 78 -2.12 2.57 6.59
N SER A 79 -1.73 1.73 5.64
CA SER A 79 -1.14 2.21 4.38
C SER A 79 -2.20 2.27 3.29
N GLY A 80 -2.23 3.37 2.55
CA GLY A 80 -3.03 3.49 1.33
C GLY A 80 -2.36 2.82 0.14
N VAL A 81 -3.07 2.78 -0.99
CA VAL A 81 -2.61 2.12 -2.22
C VAL A 81 -2.38 3.14 -3.33
N ALA A 82 -1.12 3.28 -3.76
CA ALA A 82 -0.74 4.30 -4.74
C ALA A 82 -1.11 3.93 -6.18
N ASN A 83 -0.97 2.66 -6.56
CA ASN A 83 -1.20 2.21 -7.93
C ASN A 83 -1.49 0.71 -8.01
N ARG A 84 -1.89 0.25 -9.20
CA ARG A 84 -2.26 -1.14 -9.47
C ARG A 84 -1.15 -2.15 -9.14
N LYS A 85 0.11 -1.87 -9.50
CA LYS A 85 1.23 -2.77 -9.16
C LYS A 85 1.40 -2.94 -7.66
N LYS A 86 1.14 -1.90 -6.87
CA LYS A 86 1.20 -2.02 -5.40
C LYS A 86 0.01 -2.82 -4.84
N SER A 87 -1.17 -2.72 -5.45
CA SER A 87 -2.31 -3.57 -5.06
C SER A 87 -2.04 -5.06 -5.31
N GLU A 88 -1.31 -5.43 -6.37
CA GLU A 88 -0.89 -6.82 -6.63
C GLU A 88 0.00 -7.39 -5.54
N TRP A 89 0.92 -6.58 -5.01
CA TRP A 89 1.74 -7.01 -3.89
C TRP A 89 0.91 -7.21 -2.62
N MET A 90 -0.01 -6.27 -2.32
CA MET A 90 -0.86 -6.34 -1.13
C MET A 90 -1.82 -7.53 -1.15
N GLU A 91 -2.46 -7.79 -2.31
CA GLU A 91 -3.30 -8.96 -2.58
C GLU A 91 -2.56 -10.24 -2.23
N LYS A 92 -1.35 -10.43 -2.79
CA LYS A 92 -0.53 -11.62 -2.53
C LYS A 92 -0.26 -11.83 -1.04
N GLN A 93 -0.03 -10.77 -0.27
CA GLN A 93 0.16 -10.90 1.17
C GLN A 93 -1.09 -11.47 1.87
N ALA A 94 -2.28 -11.04 1.46
CA ALA A 94 -3.55 -11.52 2.01
C ALA A 94 -3.93 -12.92 1.50
N GLU A 95 -3.49 -13.29 0.29
CA GLU A 95 -3.75 -14.59 -0.34
C GLU A 95 -3.16 -15.76 0.47
N TYR A 96 -1.98 -15.58 1.06
CA TYR A 96 -1.34 -16.62 1.88
C TYR A 96 -2.15 -17.07 3.09
N LEU A 97 -3.05 -16.22 3.59
CA LEU A 97 -3.85 -16.46 4.79
C LEU A 97 -5.32 -16.65 4.50
N ASN A 98 -5.64 -16.89 3.24
CA ASN A 98 -6.99 -17.00 2.78
C ASN A 98 -7.72 -18.20 3.39
N THR A 99 -8.92 -17.95 3.88
CA THR A 99 -9.85 -18.94 4.45
C THR A 99 -11.14 -19.05 3.64
N GLY A 100 -11.41 -18.13 2.71
CA GLY A 100 -12.60 -18.14 1.88
C GLY A 100 -12.76 -16.93 0.95
N ALA A 101 -13.86 -16.91 0.21
CA ALA A 101 -14.17 -15.76 -0.64
C ALA A 101 -14.30 -14.49 0.19
N TRP A 102 -13.85 -13.37 -0.36
CA TRP A 102 -13.92 -12.02 0.23
C TRP A 102 -12.98 -11.72 1.39
N ASP A 103 -12.09 -12.64 1.74
CA ASP A 103 -11.03 -12.36 2.69
C ASP A 103 -10.16 -11.21 2.19
N GLY A 104 -9.55 -10.45 3.10
CA GLY A 104 -8.70 -9.34 2.69
C GLY A 104 -7.93 -8.66 3.81
N ALA A 105 -6.99 -7.81 3.43
CA ALA A 105 -6.18 -7.03 4.36
C ALA A 105 -6.67 -5.58 4.41
N TRP A 106 -6.84 -5.03 5.61
CA TRP A 106 -7.21 -3.63 5.79
C TRP A 106 -6.19 -2.66 5.16
N LEU A 107 -6.71 -1.65 4.46
CA LEU A 107 -5.96 -0.53 3.89
C LEU A 107 -6.45 0.80 4.45
N ASP A 108 -5.61 1.83 4.33
CA ASP A 108 -6.05 3.22 4.51
C ASP A 108 -7.04 3.64 3.41
N GLY A 109 -7.64 4.80 3.59
CA GLY A 109 -8.60 5.38 2.65
C GLY A 109 -10.01 5.34 3.21
N VAL A 110 -10.69 6.48 3.16
CA VAL A 110 -12.14 6.57 3.31
C VAL A 110 -12.70 7.25 2.08
N ARG A 111 -13.69 6.63 1.45
CA ARG A 111 -14.37 7.19 0.30
C ARG A 111 -15.00 8.53 0.67
N SER A 112 -14.73 9.55 -0.14
CA SER A 112 -15.26 10.90 0.00
C SER A 112 -15.96 11.27 -1.29
N CYS A 113 -17.20 10.82 -1.43
CA CYS A 113 -18.01 10.95 -2.63
C CYS A 113 -19.41 11.42 -2.24
N ASP A 114 -20.03 12.22 -3.12
CA ASP A 114 -21.44 12.56 -2.96
C ASP A 114 -22.31 11.32 -3.26
N ALA A 115 -23.47 11.22 -2.62
CA ALA A 115 -24.43 10.13 -2.88
C ALA A 115 -24.95 10.14 -4.33
N SER A 116 -24.86 11.27 -5.02
CA SER A 116 -25.25 11.48 -6.42
C SER A 116 -24.20 11.03 -7.45
N GLU A 117 -23.00 10.59 -7.03
CA GLU A 117 -21.92 10.18 -7.93
C GLU A 117 -21.73 8.65 -7.98
N PRO A 118 -22.51 7.92 -8.78
CA PRO A 118 -22.29 6.50 -8.98
C PRO A 118 -20.92 6.29 -9.64
N ASN A 119 -20.08 5.42 -9.05
CA ASN A 119 -18.70 5.11 -9.47
C ASN A 119 -17.61 6.11 -9.03
N CYS A 120 -17.87 6.92 -8.01
CA CYS A 120 -16.83 7.79 -7.47
C CYS A 120 -15.71 6.98 -6.77
N HIS A 121 -14.47 7.26 -7.17
CA HIS A 121 -13.23 6.67 -6.64
C HIS A 121 -12.38 7.70 -5.88
N ASN A 122 -13.02 8.71 -5.30
CA ASN A 122 -12.34 9.69 -4.46
C ASN A 122 -12.18 9.12 -3.06
N TYR A 123 -10.93 8.99 -2.62
CA TYR A 123 -10.58 8.50 -1.30
C TYR A 123 -9.70 9.52 -0.59
N ILE A 124 -10.01 9.77 0.68
CA ILE A 124 -9.18 10.53 1.59
C ILE A 124 -8.22 9.57 2.28
N TRP A 125 -6.93 9.79 2.09
CA TRP A 125 -5.85 9.06 2.73
C TRP A 125 -5.42 9.77 4.02
N SER A 126 -5.36 9.04 5.12
CA SER A 126 -4.95 9.54 6.44
C SER A 126 -3.47 9.28 6.76
N ASP A 127 -2.82 8.44 5.95
CA ASP A 127 -1.44 8.03 6.16
C ASP A 127 -0.41 9.17 5.93
N GLY A 128 -0.75 10.15 5.11
CA GLY A 128 0.08 11.31 4.78
C GLY A 128 1.13 11.06 3.69
N PHE A 129 1.14 9.86 3.09
CA PHE A 129 2.08 9.48 2.04
C PHE A 129 1.43 8.76 0.85
N THR A 130 0.10 8.56 0.88
CA THR A 130 -0.72 8.17 -0.28
C THR A 130 -1.43 9.39 -0.84
N SER A 131 -1.44 9.49 -2.17
CA SER A 131 -2.22 10.48 -2.92
C SER A 131 -2.73 9.87 -4.21
N GLY A 132 -3.73 10.52 -4.81
CA GLY A 132 -4.32 10.09 -6.09
C GLY A 132 -5.25 8.89 -5.97
N ASN A 133 -5.65 8.39 -7.14
CA ASN A 133 -6.67 7.36 -7.32
C ASN A 133 -6.28 6.32 -8.40
N ASP A 134 -5.01 6.33 -8.85
CA ASP A 134 -4.46 5.47 -9.91
C ASP A 134 -4.60 3.97 -9.63
N ALA A 135 -4.78 3.59 -8.35
CA ALA A 135 -4.97 2.22 -7.93
C ALA A 135 -6.35 1.63 -8.30
N PHE A 136 -7.36 2.45 -8.63
CA PHE A 136 -8.75 1.98 -8.71
C PHE A 136 -9.24 1.63 -10.11
N GLY A 137 -8.63 2.16 -11.19
CA GLY A 137 -9.10 1.98 -12.57
C GLY A 137 -9.31 0.50 -12.96
N GLY A 138 -10.56 0.04 -12.94
CA GLY A 138 -10.95 -1.36 -13.18
C GLY A 138 -10.45 -2.36 -12.15
N ASN A 139 -9.87 -1.89 -11.04
CA ASN A 139 -9.16 -2.69 -10.04
C ASN A 139 -9.86 -2.70 -8.67
N LEU A 140 -10.91 -1.88 -8.51
CA LEU A 140 -11.74 -1.83 -7.32
C LEU A 140 -13.08 -2.55 -7.57
N TRP A 141 -13.39 -3.52 -6.71
CA TRP A 141 -14.73 -4.07 -6.59
C TRP A 141 -15.57 -3.19 -5.66
N SER A 142 -16.70 -2.67 -6.13
CA SER A 142 -17.61 -1.83 -5.34
C SER A 142 -19.06 -1.97 -5.82
N PRO A 143 -19.80 -3.01 -5.36
CA PRO A 143 -21.08 -3.38 -5.95
C PRO A 143 -22.23 -2.40 -5.69
N ASN A 144 -22.10 -1.49 -4.71
CA ASN A 144 -23.20 -0.59 -4.33
C ASN A 144 -22.94 0.89 -4.57
N HIS A 145 -21.76 1.29 -5.06
CA HIS A 145 -21.35 2.64 -5.52
C HIS A 145 -21.71 3.90 -4.69
N THR A 146 -22.54 3.81 -3.65
CA THR A 146 -22.98 4.92 -2.81
C THR A 146 -22.11 4.98 -1.57
N ALA A 147 -21.63 6.18 -1.23
CA ALA A 147 -20.69 6.47 -0.15
C ALA A 147 -21.17 6.12 1.27
N THR A 148 -22.36 5.54 1.44
CA THR A 148 -23.00 5.36 2.75
C THR A 148 -22.80 3.98 3.37
N VAL A 149 -22.42 2.95 2.59
CA VAL A 149 -22.33 1.56 3.11
C VAL A 149 -20.94 0.95 3.01
N GLN A 150 -20.18 1.24 1.94
CA GLN A 150 -18.89 0.60 1.64
C GLN A 150 -17.81 1.65 1.33
N SER A 151 -17.34 2.32 2.37
CA SER A 151 -16.43 3.49 2.23
C SER A 151 -14.98 3.17 2.58
N CYS A 152 -14.71 2.00 3.15
CA CYS A 152 -13.35 1.57 3.48
C CYS A 152 -12.80 0.60 2.45
N LEU A 153 -11.49 0.32 2.53
CA LEU A 153 -10.77 -0.49 1.56
C LEU A 153 -10.09 -1.69 2.19
N THR A 154 -10.09 -2.78 1.45
CA THR A 154 -9.21 -3.92 1.68
C THR A 154 -8.50 -4.32 0.39
N ALA A 155 -7.29 -4.89 0.54
CA ALA A 155 -6.69 -5.70 -0.50
C ALA A 155 -7.38 -7.06 -0.48
N LEU A 156 -8.04 -7.41 -1.58
CA LEU A 156 -8.88 -8.60 -1.69
C LEU A 156 -8.02 -9.84 -1.89
N SER A 157 -8.33 -10.93 -1.18
CA SER A 157 -7.64 -12.22 -1.22
C SER A 157 -8.22 -13.16 -2.28
N ILE A 158 -9.55 -13.15 -2.49
CA ILE A 158 -10.21 -13.85 -3.60
C ILE A 158 -11.38 -13.06 -4.17
N LEU A 159 -11.26 -12.75 -5.46
CA LEU A 159 -12.28 -12.97 -6.48
C LEU A 159 -11.56 -13.41 -7.75
N SER A 160 -12.12 -14.37 -8.48
CA SER A 160 -11.71 -14.73 -9.84
C SER A 160 -11.99 -13.57 -10.81
N GLY A 161 -11.21 -12.51 -10.73
CA GLY A 161 -11.46 -11.26 -11.44
C GLY A 161 -10.24 -10.34 -11.48
N TYR A 162 -10.34 -9.27 -12.25
CA TYR A 162 -9.28 -8.28 -12.43
C TYR A 162 -9.08 -7.36 -11.20
N GLN A 163 -10.05 -7.34 -10.28
CA GLN A 163 -10.10 -6.46 -9.13
C GLN A 163 -9.32 -7.01 -7.93
N ARG A 164 -8.46 -6.16 -7.37
CA ARG A 164 -7.58 -6.48 -6.23
C ARG A 164 -7.90 -5.70 -4.98
N LEU A 165 -8.79 -4.74 -5.12
CA LEU A 165 -9.26 -3.90 -4.04
C LEU A 165 -10.74 -4.15 -3.87
N ASN A 166 -11.20 -4.11 -2.63
CA ASN A 166 -12.60 -4.25 -2.30
C ASN A 166 -13.06 -3.07 -1.46
N ALA A 167 -14.17 -2.46 -1.86
CA ALA A 167 -14.86 -1.47 -1.05
C ALA A 167 -15.74 -2.19 -0.04
N VAL A 168 -15.48 -1.95 1.24
CA VAL A 168 -16.13 -2.66 2.36
C VAL A 168 -16.70 -1.68 3.37
N SER A 169 -17.62 -2.17 4.20
CA SER A 169 -18.12 -1.40 5.34
C SER A 169 -16.98 -1.16 6.34
N CYS A 170 -16.81 0.10 6.76
CA CYS A 170 -15.82 0.47 7.76
C CYS A 170 -16.08 -0.17 9.13
N GLU A 171 -17.35 -0.49 9.42
CA GLU A 171 -17.81 -0.97 10.72
C GLU A 171 -18.15 -2.46 10.71
N LYS A 172 -18.77 -2.94 9.62
CA LYS A 172 -19.36 -4.29 9.56
C LYS A 172 -18.53 -5.33 8.83
N TYR A 173 -17.38 -4.96 8.26
CA TYR A 173 -16.52 -5.93 7.57
C TYR A 173 -15.85 -6.88 8.57
N ASP A 174 -16.07 -8.17 8.38
CA ASP A 174 -15.71 -9.26 9.29
C ASP A 174 -14.86 -10.37 8.61
N ARG A 175 -14.29 -10.08 7.43
CA ARG A 175 -13.44 -11.01 6.65
C ARG A 175 -11.98 -10.57 6.59
N ALA A 176 -11.54 -9.75 7.53
CA ALA A 176 -10.16 -9.30 7.55
C ALA A 176 -9.22 -10.44 7.99
N VAL A 177 -8.20 -10.75 7.21
CA VAL A 177 -7.12 -11.70 7.57
C VAL A 177 -5.87 -10.97 8.09
N GLY A 178 -5.83 -9.65 7.92
CA GLY A 178 -4.70 -8.85 8.35
C GLY A 178 -4.82 -7.39 7.93
N VAL A 179 -3.67 -6.73 7.89
CA VAL A 179 -3.55 -5.30 7.61
C VAL A 179 -2.24 -5.00 6.89
N ILE A 180 -2.27 -4.01 5.99
CA ILE A 180 -1.06 -3.43 5.41
C ILE A 180 -0.70 -2.15 6.15
N CYS A 181 0.45 -2.16 6.81
CA CYS A 181 1.01 -1.00 7.49
C CYS A 181 2.11 -0.35 6.64
N GLY A 182 2.34 0.94 6.84
CA GLY A 182 3.42 1.66 6.19
C GLY A 182 3.90 2.89 6.93
N TYR A 183 5.14 3.27 6.68
CA TYR A 183 5.74 4.53 7.11
C TYR A 183 6.60 5.12 6.00
N GLN A 184 6.69 6.45 5.97
CA GLN A 184 7.51 7.17 5.01
C GLN A 184 8.93 7.36 5.55
N LEU A 185 9.94 7.10 4.71
CA LEU A 185 11.32 7.48 4.98
C LEU A 185 11.51 8.97 4.66
N LYS A 186 12.16 9.71 5.56
CA LYS A 186 12.45 11.14 5.41
C LYS A 186 13.78 11.38 4.71
#